data_AF-D4H1L9-F1
#
_entry.id   AF-D4H1L9-F1
#
_cell.length_a   1.000
_cell.length_b   1.000
_cell.length_c   1.000
_cell.angle_alpha   90.00
_cell.angle_beta   90.00
_cell.angle_gamma   90.00
#
_symmetry.space_group_name_H-M   'P 1'
#
loop_
_entity.id
_entity.type
_entity.pdbx_description
1 polymer ?
#
loop_
_entity_poly.entity_id
_entity_poly.type
_entity_poly.pdbx_seq_one_letter_code
_entity_poly.pdbx_strand_id
1 'polypeptide(L)'
;MEFNTDTILLFMAGMILGGYFYIKVETLIMEKYYAGVEGETRVETLKKVGFGLTFIGVFLFVLTFILLEKALPSGIFAGFAIFGIRP
;
A
#
# COMPACT_ATOMS: atom_id res chain seq x y z
N MET A 1 21.30 -0.13 5.46
CA MET A 1 20.43 -0.66 6.56
C MET A 1 20.96 -1.99 7.09
N GLU A 2 21.31 -2.07 8.37
CA GLU A 2 21.68 -3.35 9.02
C GLU A 2 20.42 -4.17 9.34
N PHE A 3 20.41 -5.43 8.89
CA PHE A 3 19.35 -6.38 9.21
C PHE A 3 19.57 -6.96 10.61
N ASN A 4 19.01 -6.29 11.61
CA ASN A 4 18.86 -6.82 12.96
C ASN A 4 17.36 -7.00 13.29
N THR A 5 17.07 -7.67 14.41
CA THR A 5 15.70 -7.99 14.81
C THR A 5 14.82 -6.75 14.95
N ASP A 6 15.36 -5.64 15.47
CA ASP A 6 14.61 -4.39 15.64
C ASP A 6 14.23 -3.76 14.31
N THR A 7 15.15 -3.74 13.34
CA THR A 7 14.90 -3.28 11.97
C THR A 7 13.79 -4.10 11.30
N ILE A 8 13.80 -5.43 11.48
CA ILE A 8 12.77 -6.33 10.94
C ILE A 8 11.41 -6.03 11.60
N LEU A 9 11.36 -5.89 12.92
CA LEU A 9 10.12 -5.57 13.64
C LEU A 9 9.55 -4.21 13.22
N LEU A 10 10.40 -3.20 13.04
CA LEU A 10 10.00 -1.89 12.54
C LEU A 10 9.48 -1.95 11.09
N PHE A 11 10.12 -2.75 10.23
CA PHE A 11 9.65 -2.98 8.88
C PHE A 11 8.27 -3.65 8.87
N MET A 12 8.07 -4.71 9.67
CA MET A 12 6.78 -5.41 9.79
C MET A 12 5.68 -4.50 10.36
N ALA A 13 5.98 -3.71 11.39
CA ALA A 13 5.04 -2.73 11.93
C ALA A 13 4.64 -1.70 10.86
N GLY A 14 5.62 -1.26 10.07
CA GLY A 14 5.38 -0.42 8.89
C GLY A 14 4.43 -1.09 7.89
N MET A 15 4.65 -2.36 7.57
CA MET A 15 3.79 -3.10 6.63
C MET A 15 2.33 -3.15 7.07
N ILE A 16 2.07 -3.42 8.35
CA ILE A 16 0.72 -3.45 8.91
C ILE A 16 0.06 -2.06 8.78
N LEU A 17 0.80 -1.01 9.13
CA LEU A 17 0.33 0.37 9.00
C LEU A 17 0.05 0.74 7.53
N GLY A 18 0.93 0.33 6.62
CA GLY A 18 0.80 0.53 5.18
C GLY A 18 -0.45 -0.11 4.59
N GLY A 19 -0.73 -1.36 4.98
CA GLY A 19 -1.96 -2.06 4.59
C GLY A 19 -3.23 -1.37 5.09
N TYR A 20 -3.22 -0.86 6.34
CA TYR A 20 -4.33 -0.06 6.85
C TYR A 20 -4.57 1.21 6.03
N PHE A 21 -3.50 1.94 5.70
CA PHE A 21 -3.59 3.14 4.85
C PHE A 21 -4.09 2.82 3.44
N TYR A 22 -3.66 1.70 2.86
CA TYR A 22 -4.15 1.24 1.56
C TYR A 22 -5.67 1.12 1.56
N ILE A 23 -6.24 0.37 2.52
CA ILE A 23 -7.70 0.15 2.59
C ILE A 23 -8.43 1.48 2.73
N LYS A 24 -7.92 2.40 3.57
CA LYS A 24 -8.52 3.74 3.73
C LYS A 24 -8.48 4.56 2.45
N VAL A 25 -7.36 4.56 1.73
CA VAL A 25 -7.21 5.29 0.47
C VAL A 25 -8.10 4.69 -0.62
N GLU A 26 -8.12 3.37 -0.77
CA GLU A 26 -8.96 2.66 -1.72
C GLU A 26 -10.45 2.96 -1.47
N THR A 27 -10.89 2.85 -0.21
CA THR A 27 -12.27 3.15 0.20
C THR A 27 -12.63 4.59 -0.15
N LEU A 28 -11.76 5.56 0.17
CA LEU A 28 -11.99 6.98 -0.11
C LEU A 28 -12.08 7.24 -1.62
N ILE A 29 -11.23 6.61 -2.43
CA ILE A 29 -11.29 6.73 -3.89
C ILE A 29 -12.59 6.15 -4.44
N MET A 30 -13.00 4.97 -3.96
CA MET A 30 -14.24 4.33 -4.36
C MET A 30 -15.47 5.16 -3.98
N GLU A 31 -15.50 5.71 -2.77
CA GLU A 31 -16.60 6.57 -2.30
C GLU A 31 -16.64 7.91 -3.02
N LYS A 32 -15.49 8.50 -3.39
CA LYS A 32 -15.45 9.83 -3.99
C LYS A 32 -15.66 9.82 -5.50
N TYR A 33 -15.11 8.83 -6.20
CA TYR A 33 -15.08 8.80 -7.66
C TYR A 33 -15.98 7.71 -8.26
N TYR A 34 -16.44 6.74 -7.45
CA TYR A 34 -17.21 5.57 -7.91
C TYR A 34 -18.43 5.29 -7.01
N ALA A 35 -19.00 6.32 -6.38
CA ALA A 35 -20.22 6.23 -5.58
C ALA A 35 -21.40 5.77 -6.46
N GLY A 36 -21.76 4.50 -6.38
CA GLY A 36 -22.87 3.92 -7.15
C GLY A 36 -22.46 2.79 -8.09
N VAL A 37 -21.17 2.44 -8.15
CA VAL A 37 -20.75 1.21 -8.81
C VAL A 37 -20.98 0.02 -7.87
N GLU A 38 -21.80 -0.94 -8.28
CA GLU A 38 -22.17 -2.13 -7.52
C GLU A 38 -21.83 -3.44 -8.27
N GLY A 39 -21.87 -4.57 -7.55
CA GLY A 39 -21.70 -5.89 -8.13
C GLY A 39 -20.33 -6.10 -8.82
N GLU A 40 -20.35 -6.76 -9.98
CA GLU A 40 -19.14 -7.09 -10.74
C GLU A 40 -18.36 -5.86 -11.20
N THR A 41 -19.05 -4.78 -11.56
CA THR A 41 -18.42 -3.53 -12.01
C THR A 41 -17.62 -2.87 -10.88
N ARG A 42 -18.04 -3.06 -9.62
CA ARG A 42 -17.31 -2.57 -8.45
C ARG A 42 -16.00 -3.33 -8.27
N VAL A 43 -16.04 -4.64 -8.44
CA VAL A 43 -14.86 -5.52 -8.33
C VAL A 43 -13.83 -5.20 -9.43
N GLU A 44 -14.28 -4.98 -10.67
CA GLU A 44 -13.37 -4.56 -11.75
C GLU A 44 -12.74 -3.19 -11.50
N THR A 45 -13.52 -2.25 -10.97
CA THR A 45 -13.04 -0.90 -10.64
C THR A 45 -12.02 -0.95 -9.50
N LEU A 46 -12.31 -1.72 -8.44
CA LEU A 46 -11.37 -1.98 -7.34
C LEU A 46 -10.06 -2.56 -7.86
N LYS A 47 -10.09 -3.53 -8.78
CA LYS A 47 -8.88 -4.07 -9.40
C LYS A 47 -8.07 -3.01 -10.14
N LYS A 48 -8.72 -2.12 -10.91
CA LYS A 48 -8.04 -1.04 -11.63
C LYS A 48 -7.43 -0.02 -10.68
N VAL A 49 -8.18 0.41 -9.66
CA VAL A 49 -7.73 1.35 -8.63
C VAL A 49 -6.57 0.74 -7.84
N GLY A 50 -6.73 -0.49 -7.35
CA GLY A 50 -5.72 -1.23 -6.61
C GLY A 50 -4.43 -1.42 -7.38
N PHE A 51 -4.49 -1.70 -8.68
CA PHE A 51 -3.30 -1.77 -9.54
C PHE A 51 -2.55 -0.43 -9.60
N GLY A 52 -3.28 0.69 -9.78
CA GLY A 52 -2.69 2.03 -9.77
C GLY A 52 -2.03 2.38 -8.43
N LEU A 53 -2.72 2.09 -7.33
CA LEU A 53 -2.21 2.29 -5.97
C LEU A 53 -0.99 1.40 -5.68
N THR A 54 -0.99 0.16 -6.16
CA THR A 54 0.15 -0.76 -6.06
C THR A 54 1.38 -0.18 -6.72
N PHE A 55 1.23 0.35 -7.95
CA PHE A 55 2.35 0.95 -8.67
C PHE A 55 2.95 2.13 -7.89
N ILE A 56 2.11 3.00 -7.34
CA ILE A 56 2.54 4.11 -6.48
C ILE A 56 3.26 3.58 -5.23
N GLY A 57 2.70 2.54 -4.59
CA GLY A 57 3.30 1.90 -3.41
C GLY A 57 4.69 1.33 -3.69
N VAL A 58 4.86 0.59 -4.79
CA VAL A 58 6.15 0.03 -5.21
C VAL A 58 7.15 1.14 -5.52
N PHE A 59 6.73 2.18 -6.25
CA PHE A 59 7.59 3.31 -6.57
C PHE A 59 8.09 4.01 -5.31
N LEU A 60 7.21 4.31 -4.36
CA LEU A 60 7.57 4.94 -3.09
C LEU A 60 8.40 4.01 -2.20
N PHE A 61 8.15 2.69 -2.24
CA PHE A 61 8.98 1.71 -1.55
C PHE A 61 10.41 1.74 -2.05
N VAL A 62 10.63 1.66 -3.36
CA VAL A 62 11.98 1.73 -3.98
C VAL A 62 12.66 3.04 -3.62
N LEU A 63 11.94 4.16 -3.72
CA LEU A 63 12.47 5.49 -3.43
C LEU A 63 12.88 5.63 -1.96
N THR A 64 12.05 5.18 -1.02
CA THR A 64 12.35 5.24 0.41
C THR A 64 13.43 4.24 0.84
N PHE A 65 13.46 3.06 0.21
CA PHE A 65 14.50 2.06 0.46
C PHE A 65 15.89 2.58 0.05
N ILE A 66 15.99 3.24 -1.12
CA ILE A 66 17.26 3.77 -1.64
C ILE A 66 17.66 5.07 -0.92
N LEU A 67 16.73 6.01 -0.71
CA LEU A 67 17.09 7.37 -0.25
C LEU A 67 17.13 7.53 1.27
N LEU A 68 16.24 6.87 2.00
CA LEU A 68 16.08 7.12 3.44
C LEU A 68 16.77 6.07 4.30
N GLU A 69 16.97 4.85 3.77
CA GLU A 69 17.49 3.70 4.51
C GLU A 69 16.77 3.48 5.87
N LYS A 70 15.49 3.87 5.96
CA LYS A 70 14.67 3.72 7.17
C LYS A 70 13.69 2.55 7.00
N ALA A 71 13.78 1.58 7.90
CA ALA A 71 12.97 0.36 7.88
C ALA A 71 11.46 0.64 7.95
N LEU A 72 11.05 1.57 8.83
CA LEU A 72 9.63 1.85 9.05
C LEU A 72 8.93 2.46 7.80
N PRO A 73 9.41 3.57 7.20
CA PRO A 73 8.84 4.10 5.95
C PRO A 73 8.85 3.10 4.81
N SER A 74 9.95 2.37 4.62
CA SER A 74 10.01 1.31 3.61
C SER A 74 8.97 0.22 3.87
N GLY A 75 8.78 -0.17 5.13
CA GLY A 75 7.72 -1.09 5.55
C GLY A 75 6.33 -0.57 5.19
N ILE A 76 6.04 0.71 5.44
CA ILE A 76 4.75 1.35 5.10
C ILE A 76 4.46 1.23 3.60
N PHE A 77 5.40 1.62 2.75
CA PHE A 77 5.18 1.56 1.30
C PHE A 77 5.15 0.13 0.76
N ALA A 78 5.93 -0.79 1.35
CA ALA A 78 5.85 -2.21 1.03
C ALA A 78 4.48 -2.81 1.39
N GLY A 79 3.98 -2.52 2.59
CA GLY A 79 2.65 -2.95 3.03
C GLY A 79 1.55 -2.38 2.14
N PHE A 80 1.63 -1.09 1.83
CA PHE A 80 0.70 -0.42 0.92
C PHE A 80 0.65 -1.10 -0.46
N ALA A 81 1.82 -1.43 -1.02
CA ALA A 81 1.92 -2.13 -2.30
C ALA A 81 1.36 -3.55 -2.25
N ILE A 82 1.69 -4.34 -1.22
CA ILE A 82 1.26 -5.74 -1.09
C ILE A 82 -0.26 -5.85 -1.03
N PHE A 83 -0.91 -4.99 -0.25
CA PHE A 83 -2.37 -5.01 -0.12
C PHE A 83 -3.08 -4.60 -1.42
N GLY A 84 -2.44 -3.79 -2.27
CA GLY A 84 -3.01 -3.44 -3.58
C GLY A 84 -2.92 -4.52 -4.66
N ILE A 85 -2.08 -5.54 -4.48
CA ILE A 85 -1.96 -6.67 -5.43
C ILE A 85 -3.23 -7.55 -5.39
N ARG A 86 -3.92 -7.57 -4.25
CA ARG A 86 -5.14 -8.35 -4.03
C ARG A 86 -6.25 -7.45 -3.45
N PRO A 87 -6.86 -6.60 -4.28
CA PRO A 87 -8.07 -5.87 -3.92
C PRO A 87 -9.29 -6.80 -3.87
#